data_AF-A0A524GA48-F1
#
_entry.id   AF-A0A524GA48-F1
#
_cell.length_a   1.000
_cell.length_b   1.000
_cell.length_c   1.000
_cell.angle_alpha   90.00
_cell.angle_beta   90.00
_cell.angle_gamma   90.00
#
_symmetry.space_group_name_H-M   'P 1'
#
loop_
_entity.id
_entity.type
_entity.pdbx_description
1 polymer ?
#
loop_
_entity_poly.entity_id
_entity_poly.type
_entity_poly.pdbx_seq_one_letter_code
_entity_poly.pdbx_strand_id
1 'polypeptide(L)'
;MLPCFYSKVISMSDIDTLVLSELKTAGKDGLLIDELAEKLGIEKEQIMLALTTLLSEGRIMQKQEIKNEQYVLKAAITDDSEPSGLSDMNGCPCFHCLRISKCGVRQPDSPVYCKELEEWMGADIR
;
A
#
# COMPACT_ATOMS: atom_id res chain seq x y z
N MET A 1 -33.92 27.65 10.91
CA MET A 1 -33.14 26.99 11.98
C MET A 1 -31.85 26.51 11.32
N LEU A 2 -30.82 27.36 11.31
CA LEU A 2 -29.52 27.05 10.70
C LEU A 2 -28.66 26.39 11.78
N PRO A 3 -28.06 25.21 11.55
CA PRO A 3 -27.18 24.61 12.52
C PRO A 3 -25.89 25.45 12.55
N CYS A 4 -25.47 25.81 13.77
CA CYS A 4 -24.19 26.45 14.04
C CYS A 4 -23.08 25.51 13.55
N PHE A 5 -22.47 25.85 12.41
CA PHE A 5 -21.21 25.24 11.99
C PHE A 5 -20.15 25.63 13.03
N TYR A 6 -19.87 24.69 13.92
CA TYR A 6 -18.82 24.79 14.90
C TYR A 6 -17.51 24.83 14.11
N SER A 7 -16.96 26.02 13.90
CA SER A 7 -15.66 26.22 13.26
C SER A 7 -14.59 25.69 14.22
N LYS A 8 -14.45 24.37 14.27
CA LYS A 8 -13.33 23.71 14.94
C LYS A 8 -12.11 24.12 14.15
N VAL A 9 -11.17 24.81 14.80
CA VAL A 9 -9.86 25.08 14.23
C VAL A 9 -9.17 23.74 14.11
N ILE A 10 -9.34 23.08 12.96
CA ILE A 10 -8.72 21.81 12.63
C ILE A 10 -7.40 22.17 11.94
N SER A 11 -6.28 21.68 12.47
CA SER A 11 -4.97 21.88 11.84
C SER A 11 -4.94 21.14 10.50
N MET A 12 -4.17 21.63 9.52
CA MET A 12 -4.02 20.95 8.22
C MET A 12 -3.64 19.46 8.39
N SER A 13 -2.77 19.17 9.36
CA SER A 13 -2.38 17.79 9.73
C SER A 13 -3.53 16.91 10.22
N ASP A 14 -4.53 17.51 10.87
CA ASP A 14 -5.72 16.80 11.33
C ASP A 14 -6.64 16.49 10.15
N ILE A 15 -6.75 17.39 9.17
CA ILE A 15 -7.51 17.18 7.92
C ILE A 15 -6.92 16.02 7.14
N ASP A 16 -5.59 15.97 6.97
CA ASP A 16 -4.91 14.88 6.27
C ASP A 16 -5.23 13.52 6.91
N THR A 17 -5.22 13.46 8.25
CA THR A 17 -5.52 12.25 9.01
C THR A 17 -6.97 11.81 8.84
N LEU A 18 -7.90 12.76 8.85
CA LEU A 18 -9.33 12.52 8.65
C LEU A 18 -9.62 12.01 7.24
N VAL A 19 -9.08 12.68 6.22
CA VAL A 19 -9.21 12.29 4.80
C VAL A 19 -8.67 10.87 4.59
N LEU A 20 -7.50 10.56 5.15
CA LEU A 20 -6.94 9.21 5.09
C LEU A 20 -7.81 8.16 5.78
N SER A 21 -8.41 8.49 6.93
CA SER A 21 -9.27 7.54 7.64
C SER A 21 -10.57 7.22 6.89
N GLU A 22 -11.17 8.21 6.23
CA GLU A 22 -12.35 7.99 5.37
C GLU A 22 -11.99 7.20 4.12
N LEU A 23 -10.88 7.53 3.45
CA LEU A 23 -10.39 6.74 2.31
C LEU A 23 -10.05 5.30 2.72
N LYS A 24 -9.60 5.06 3.97
CA LYS A 24 -9.35 3.72 4.51
C LYS A 24 -10.63 2.92 4.69
N THR A 25 -11.69 3.61 5.08
CA THR A 25 -13.02 3.01 5.23
C THR A 25 -13.62 2.67 3.86
N ALA A 26 -13.40 3.50 2.85
CA ALA A 26 -13.85 3.26 1.49
C ALA A 26 -13.02 2.21 0.72
N GLY A 27 -11.75 2.04 1.08
CA GLY A 27 -10.90 0.98 0.52
C GLY A 27 -10.73 1.09 -1.00
N LYS A 28 -11.11 0.01 -1.72
CA LYS A 28 -10.96 -0.13 -3.17
C LYS A 28 -12.02 0.63 -3.97
N ASP A 29 -13.18 0.88 -3.35
CA ASP A 29 -14.26 1.63 -3.99
C ASP A 29 -13.83 3.07 -4.18
N GLY A 30 -13.06 3.64 -3.25
CA GLY A 30 -12.61 5.03 -3.28
C GLY A 30 -13.72 6.03 -2.96
N LEU A 31 -13.36 7.32 -2.85
CA LEU A 31 -14.32 8.39 -2.59
C LEU A 31 -14.11 9.56 -3.53
N LEU A 32 -15.21 10.22 -3.86
CA LEU A 32 -15.20 11.52 -4.54
C LEU A 32 -14.89 12.64 -3.54
N ILE A 33 -14.39 13.77 -4.05
CA ILE A 33 -14.17 14.98 -3.23
C ILE A 33 -15.49 15.43 -2.59
N ASP A 34 -16.58 15.35 -3.34
CA ASP A 34 -17.91 15.74 -2.87
C ASP A 34 -18.36 14.86 -1.69
N GLU A 35 -18.13 13.55 -1.77
CA GLU A 35 -18.46 12.61 -0.71
C GLU A 35 -17.58 12.82 0.53
N LEU A 36 -16.28 13.10 0.34
CA LEU A 36 -15.37 13.45 1.43
C LEU A 36 -15.80 14.74 2.13
N ALA A 37 -16.22 15.76 1.37
CA ALA A 37 -16.69 17.02 1.90
C ALA A 37 -17.98 16.87 2.71
N GLU A 38 -18.94 16.09 2.21
CA GLU A 38 -20.19 15.81 2.93
C GLU A 38 -19.96 14.98 4.19
N LYS A 39 -19.10 13.96 4.13
CA LYS A 39 -18.78 13.09 5.27
C LYS A 39 -18.03 13.81 6.37
N LEU A 40 -17.04 14.62 6.00
CA LEU A 40 -16.18 15.30 6.96
C LEU A 40 -16.73 16.66 7.39
N GLY A 41 -17.68 17.23 6.65
CA GLY A 41 -18.18 18.59 6.87
C GLY A 41 -17.11 19.66 6.67
N ILE A 42 -16.11 19.37 5.84
CA ILE A 42 -14.96 20.25 5.55
C ILE A 42 -15.12 20.85 4.15
N GLU A 43 -14.67 22.09 3.98
CA GLU A 43 -14.68 22.74 2.67
C GLU A 43 -13.80 22.01 1.65
N LYS A 44 -14.29 21.91 0.41
CA LYS A 44 -13.63 21.19 -0.68
C LYS A 44 -12.20 21.69 -0.94
N GLU A 45 -11.94 22.98 -0.75
CA GLU A 45 -10.60 23.58 -0.93
C GLU A 45 -9.57 22.99 0.03
N GLN A 46 -9.94 22.83 1.31
CA GLN A 46 -9.06 22.23 2.32
C GLN A 46 -8.83 20.74 2.04
N ILE A 47 -9.88 20.03 1.59
CA ILE A 47 -9.76 18.63 1.18
C ILE A 47 -8.86 18.50 -0.05
N MET A 48 -8.97 19.39 -1.05
CA MET A 48 -8.09 19.36 -2.22
C MET A 48 -6.62 19.59 -1.84
N LEU A 49 -6.34 20.50 -0.92
CA LEU A 49 -4.99 20.71 -0.40
C LEU A 49 -4.45 19.45 0.29
N ALA A 50 -5.25 18.84 1.16
CA ALA A 50 -4.90 17.58 1.82
C ALA A 50 -4.66 16.45 0.80
N LEU A 51 -5.56 16.27 -0.17
CA LEU A 51 -5.41 15.29 -1.25
C LEU A 51 -4.14 15.54 -2.07
N THR A 52 -3.81 16.79 -2.39
CA THR A 52 -2.59 17.13 -3.13
C THR A 52 -1.34 16.77 -2.33
N THR A 53 -1.31 17.08 -1.04
CA THR A 53 -0.23 16.68 -0.13
C THR A 53 -0.10 15.17 -0.07
N LEU A 54 -1.19 14.44 0.16
CA LEU A 54 -1.22 12.98 0.25
C LEU A 54 -0.87 12.29 -1.08
N LEU A 55 -1.21 12.89 -2.21
CA LEU A 55 -0.79 12.44 -3.54
C LEU A 55 0.72 12.62 -3.72
N SER A 56 1.26 13.78 -3.33
CA SER A 56 2.69 14.07 -3.40
C SER A 56 3.50 13.16 -2.47
N GLU A 57 2.96 12.78 -1.31
CA GLU A 57 3.54 11.80 -0.40
C GLU A 57 3.38 10.35 -0.89
N GLY A 58 2.58 10.12 -1.93
CA GLY A 58 2.30 8.79 -2.48
C GLY A 58 1.46 7.90 -1.55
N ARG A 59 0.67 8.48 -0.64
CA ARG A 59 -0.20 7.73 0.28
C ARG A 59 -1.55 7.38 -0.34
N ILE A 60 -2.02 8.22 -1.26
CA ILE A 60 -3.25 8.03 -2.03
C ILE A 60 -2.94 8.06 -3.53
N MET A 61 -3.87 7.58 -4.36
CA MET A 61 -3.80 7.70 -5.81
C MET A 61 -5.14 8.19 -6.36
N GLN A 62 -5.06 8.97 -7.44
CA GLN A 62 -6.22 9.38 -8.20
C GLN A 62 -6.55 8.29 -9.23
N LYS A 63 -7.72 7.66 -9.09
CA LYS A 63 -8.29 6.76 -10.07
C LYS A 63 -9.20 7.58 -10.97
N GLN A 64 -8.78 7.79 -12.22
CA GLN A 64 -9.62 8.41 -13.23
C GLN A 64 -10.60 7.35 -13.75
N GLU A 65 -11.81 7.29 -13.19
CA GLU A 65 -12.91 6.65 -13.89
C GLU A 65 -13.55 7.65 -14.85
N ILE A 66 -14.04 7.13 -15.97
CA ILE A 66 -14.40 7.80 -17.24
C ILE A 66 -15.32 9.03 -17.09
N LYS A 67 -15.88 9.29 -15.89
CA LYS A 67 -16.76 10.43 -15.62
C LYS A 67 -16.44 11.24 -14.35
N ASN A 68 -15.71 10.70 -13.36
CA ASN A 68 -15.46 11.39 -12.09
C ASN A 68 -14.06 11.06 -11.52
N GLU A 69 -13.43 12.07 -10.94
CA GLU A 69 -12.14 11.94 -10.26
C GLU A 69 -12.34 11.28 -8.89
N GLN A 70 -11.92 10.03 -8.77
CA GLN A 70 -12.06 9.26 -7.53
C GLN A 70 -10.69 9.09 -6.87
N TYR A 71 -10.64 9.26 -5.55
CA TYR A 71 -9.42 9.11 -4.77
C TYR A 71 -9.50 7.81 -3.98
N VAL A 72 -8.44 7.00 -4.08
CA VAL A 72 -8.30 5.73 -3.38
C VAL A 72 -7.00 5.74 -2.58
N LEU A 73 -6.97 5.02 -1.47
CA LEU A 73 -5.71 4.75 -0.78
C LEU A 73 -4.84 3.85 -1.64
N LYS A 74 -3.55 4.19 -1.74
CA LYS A 74 -2.58 3.38 -2.50
C LYS A 74 -2.50 1.94 -1.97
N ALA A 75 -2.61 1.77 -0.66
CA ALA A 75 -2.62 0.46 -0.01
C ALA A 75 -3.81 -0.43 -0.42
N ALA A 76 -4.93 0.15 -0.83
CA ALA A 76 -6.10 -0.60 -1.28
C ALA A 76 -5.92 -1.18 -2.70
N ILE A 77 -5.04 -0.58 -3.51
CA ILE A 77 -4.78 -0.97 -4.90
C ILE A 77 -3.62 -1.97 -5.00
N THR A 78 -2.75 -2.03 -3.99
CA THR A 78 -1.68 -3.05 -3.86
C THR A 78 -2.19 -4.44 -3.47
N ASP A 79 -3.50 -4.65 -3.43
CA ASP A 79 -4.10 -5.98 -3.35
C ASP A 79 -4.60 -6.36 -4.76
N ASP A 80 -3.77 -7.17 -5.44
CA ASP A 80 -3.94 -7.83 -6.75
C ASP A 80 -3.23 -7.28 -8.02
N SER A 81 -2.07 -6.63 -7.90
CA SER A 81 -1.07 -6.57 -8.99
C SER A 81 0.31 -6.26 -8.44
N GLU A 82 0.85 -7.14 -7.60
CA GLU A 82 2.30 -7.18 -7.41
C GLU A 82 2.94 -7.68 -8.72
N PRO A 83 3.89 -6.94 -9.32
CA PRO A 83 4.72 -7.47 -10.40
C PRO A 83 5.70 -8.47 -9.79
N SER A 84 5.38 -9.77 -9.83
CA SER A 84 6.35 -10.86 -9.67
C SER A 84 7.40 -10.63 -8.56
N GLY A 85 6.96 -10.19 -7.39
CA GLY A 85 7.84 -9.87 -6.29
C GLY A 85 8.19 -11.11 -5.49
N LEU A 86 9.08 -11.97 -5.99
CA LEU A 86 9.76 -13.09 -5.28
C LEU A 86 8.95 -13.77 -4.14
N SER A 87 7.64 -13.97 -4.32
CA SER A 87 6.76 -14.47 -3.25
C SER A 87 6.97 -15.97 -3.02
N ASP A 88 7.61 -16.63 -3.98
CA ASP A 88 7.88 -18.06 -3.99
C ASP A 88 9.23 -18.44 -3.36
N MET A 89 9.81 -17.58 -2.49
CA MET A 89 10.95 -18.01 -1.64
C MET A 89 10.50 -18.57 -0.27
N ASN A 90 9.19 -18.61 0.00
CA ASN A 90 8.64 -19.32 1.15
C ASN A 90 8.90 -20.82 1.00
N GLY A 91 9.90 -21.32 1.72
CA GLY A 91 10.30 -22.73 1.68
C GLY A 91 11.74 -22.98 1.21
N CYS A 92 12.50 -21.93 0.87
CA CYS A 92 13.89 -22.13 0.47
C CYS A 92 14.72 -22.71 1.63
N PRO A 93 15.34 -23.90 1.45
CA PRO A 93 16.04 -24.61 2.52
C PRO A 93 17.24 -23.83 3.06
N CYS A 94 17.79 -22.88 2.28
CA CYS A 94 18.89 -22.03 2.73
C CYS A 94 18.53 -21.14 3.92
N PHE A 95 17.27 -20.71 4.06
CA PHE A 95 16.86 -19.87 5.20
C PHE A 95 16.80 -20.64 6.53
N HIS A 96 16.83 -21.98 6.50
CA HIS A 96 16.76 -22.83 7.69
C HIS A 96 18.05 -23.65 7.87
N CYS A 97 19.02 -23.45 6.99
CA CYS A 97 20.29 -24.17 7.01
C CYS A 97 21.19 -23.63 8.13
N LEU A 98 21.58 -24.50 9.07
CA LEU A 98 22.50 -24.17 10.16
C LEU A 98 23.90 -23.75 9.68
N ARG A 99 24.27 -24.13 8.45
CA ARG A 99 25.57 -23.80 7.83
C ARG A 99 25.50 -22.57 6.92
N ILE A 100 24.38 -21.85 6.86
CA ILE A 100 24.21 -20.69 5.97
C ILE A 100 25.30 -19.63 6.18
N SER A 101 25.80 -19.48 7.42
CA SER A 101 26.88 -18.54 7.77
C SER A 101 28.23 -18.85 7.12
N LYS A 102 28.45 -20.08 6.68
CA LYS A 102 29.66 -20.54 5.96
C LYS A 102 29.36 -20.88 4.49
N CYS A 103 28.09 -20.81 4.10
CA CYS A 103 27.62 -21.14 2.77
C CYS A 103 27.89 -19.98 1.82
N GLY A 104 28.68 -20.20 0.77
CA GLY A 104 29.02 -19.13 -0.15
C GLY A 104 29.63 -19.62 -1.46
N VAL A 105 29.54 -18.80 -2.50
CA VAL A 105 30.14 -19.12 -3.80
C VAL A 105 31.65 -19.23 -3.61
N ARG A 106 32.24 -20.34 -4.07
CA ARG A 106 33.67 -20.73 -3.89
C ARG A 106 34.08 -21.14 -2.47
N GLN A 107 33.14 -21.39 -1.56
CA GLN A 107 33.41 -22.05 -0.27
C GLN A 107 33.24 -23.57 -0.39
N PRO A 108 33.84 -24.38 0.51
CA PRO A 108 33.59 -25.83 0.55
C PRO A 108 32.11 -26.15 0.79
N ASP A 109 31.45 -25.34 1.63
CA ASP A 109 30.00 -25.30 1.74
C ASP A 109 29.49 -24.26 0.72
N SER A 110 29.08 -24.71 -0.47
CA SER A 110 28.59 -23.84 -1.53
C SER A 110 27.14 -24.20 -1.88
N PRO A 111 26.26 -23.20 -2.12
CA PRO A 111 24.89 -23.47 -2.53
C PRO A 111 24.83 -24.18 -3.89
N VAL A 112 25.88 -24.07 -4.71
CA VAL A 112 26.00 -24.72 -6.03
C VAL A 112 26.03 -26.25 -5.93
N TYR A 113 26.48 -26.81 -4.80
CA TYR A 113 26.54 -28.26 -4.57
C TYR A 113 25.52 -28.74 -3.53
N CYS A 114 24.55 -27.89 -3.18
CA CYS A 114 23.55 -28.21 -2.17
C CYS A 114 22.40 -29.01 -2.80
N LYS A 115 22.34 -30.30 -2.51
CA LYS A 115 21.27 -31.20 -3.01
C LYS A 115 19.87 -30.77 -2.60
N GLU A 116 19.69 -30.34 -1.35
CA GLU A 116 18.38 -29.86 -0.86
C GLU A 116 17.90 -28.62 -1.63
N LEU A 117 18.83 -27.72 -1.96
CA LEU A 117 18.52 -26.54 -2.77
C LEU A 117 18.23 -26.91 -4.23
N GLU A 118 18.99 -27.84 -4.80
CA GLU A 118 18.78 -28.35 -6.16
C GLU A 118 17.41 -29.03 -6.30
N GLU A 119 17.03 -29.87 -5.33
CA GLU A 119 15.71 -30.52 -5.29
C GLU A 119 14.58 -29.50 -5.12
N TRP A 120 14.76 -28.50 -4.26
CA TRP A 120 13.78 -27.43 -4.08
C TRP A 120 13.59 -26.59 -5.35
N MET A 121 14.68 -26.18 -6.00
CA MET A 121 14.62 -25.46 -7.28
C MET A 121 14.02 -26.31 -8.42
N GLY A 122 14.23 -27.62 -8.40
CA GLY A 122 13.64 -28.55 -9.37
C GLY A 122 12.15 -28.85 -9.14
N ALA A 123 11.66 -28.69 -7.91
CA ALA A 123 10.27 -28.96 -7.54
C ALA A 123 9.30 -27.86 -8.00
N ASP A 124 9.77 -26.63 -8.17
CA ASP A 124 8.99 -25.45 -8.62
C ASP A 124 8.62 -25.49 -10.12
N ILE A 125 9.16 -26.44 -10.90
CA ILE A 125 8.90 -26.59 -12.34
C ILE A 125 7.70 -27.52 -12.61
N ARG A 126 6.59 -27.39 -11.86
CA ARG A 126 5.39 -28.25 -12.06
C ARG A 126 4.07 -27.51 -12.04
#